data_AF-A0A7C4GGW0-F1
#
_entry.id   AF-A0A7C4GGW0-F1
#
_cell.length_a   1.000
_cell.length_b   1.000
_cell.length_c   1.000
_cell.angle_alpha   90.00
_cell.angle_beta   90.00
_cell.angle_gamma   90.00
#
_symmetry.space_group_name_H-M   'P 1'
#
loop_
_entity.id
_entity.type
_entity.pdbx_description
1 polymer ?
#
loop_
_entity_poly.entity_id
_entity_poly.type
_entity_poly.pdbx_seq_one_letter_code
_entity_poly.pdbx_strand_id
1 'polypeptide(L)' 'MMEEWDVIVVGGGPAGLSAAKFSAELGLKVILLEAN' A
#
# COMPACT_ATOMS: atom_id res chain seq x y z
N MET A 1 3.54 -7.24 19.21
CA MET A 1 2.57 -6.15 19.02
C MET A 1 2.09 -6.21 17.58
N MET A 2 0.81 -5.92 17.29
CA MET A 2 0.34 -5.83 15.91
C MET A 2 0.94 -4.58 15.26
N GLU A 3 1.40 -4.69 14.02
CA GLU A 3 1.75 -3.53 13.23
C GLU A 3 0.48 -2.89 12.67
N GLU A 4 0.26 -1.62 13.00
CA GLU A 4 -0.81 -0.82 12.40
C GLU A 4 -0.33 -0.24 11.07
N TRP A 5 -1.23 -0.16 10.09
CA TRP A 5 -1.03 0.40 8.76
C TRP A 5 -2.17 1.37 8.48
N ASP A 6 -1.85 2.53 7.91
CA ASP A 6 -2.85 3.53 7.53
C ASP A 6 -3.59 3.12 6.25
N VAL A 7 -2.89 2.43 5.34
CA VAL A 7 -3.42 1.97 4.06
C VAL A 7 -2.92 0.55 3.75
N ILE A 8 -3.84 -0.31 3.34
CA ILE A 8 -3.56 -1.63 2.78
C ILE A 8 -3.96 -1.63 1.30
N VAL A 9 -3.02 -1.89 0.41
CA VAL A 9 -3.26 -2.03 -1.03
C VAL A 9 -3.15 -3.50 -1.42
N VAL A 10 -4.15 -4.02 -2.14
CA VAL A 10 -4.18 -5.41 -2.62
C VAL A 10 -4.13 -5.42 -4.15
N GLY A 11 -3.10 -6.08 -4.69
CA GLY A 11 -2.77 -6.12 -6.11
C GLY A 11 -1.61 -5.18 -6.48
N GLY A 12 -0.56 -5.73 -7.09
CA GLY A 12 0.66 -5.06 -7.54
C GLY A 12 0.65 -4.65 -9.01
N GLY A 13 -0.52 -4.61 -9.65
CA GLY A 13 -0.68 -4.06 -11.00
C GLY A 13 -0.51 -2.53 -11.04
N PRO A 14 -0.59 -1.89 -12.24
CA PRO A 14 -0.35 -0.46 -12.40
C PRO A 14 -1.20 0.43 -11.47
N ALA A 15 -2.47 0.07 -11.27
CA ALA A 15 -3.38 0.79 -10.37
C ALA A 15 -2.96 0.66 -8.90
N GLY A 16 -2.58 -0.54 -8.45
CA GLY A 16 -2.18 -0.78 -7.08
C GLY A 16 -0.84 -0.13 -6.73
N LEU A 17 0.15 -0.20 -7.63
CA LEU A 17 1.41 0.53 -7.46
C LEU A 17 1.20 2.05 -7.44
N SER A 18 0.32 2.57 -8.30
CA SER A 18 -0.04 3.99 -8.29
C SER A 18 -0.70 4.40 -6.97
N ALA A 19 -1.64 3.59 -6.47
CA ALA A 19 -2.31 3.85 -5.20
C ALA A 19 -1.33 3.81 -4.02
N ALA A 20 -0.47 2.78 -3.94
CA ALA A 20 0.52 2.64 -2.87
C ALA A 20 1.53 3.80 -2.88
N LYS A 21 2.03 4.17 -4.06
CA LYS A 21 2.94 5.32 -4.22
C LYS A 21 2.28 6.61 -3.78
N PHE A 22 1.07 6.90 -4.25
CA PHE A 22 0.35 8.12 -3.89
C PHE A 22 0.08 8.19 -2.38
N SER A 23 -0.35 7.10 -1.76
CA SER A 23 -0.56 7.03 -0.31
C SER A 23 0.75 7.23 0.47
N ALA A 24 1.87 6.67 0.00
CA ALA A 24 3.18 6.88 0.62
C ALA A 24 3.67 8.33 0.47
N GLU A 25 3.41 8.99 -0.67
CA GLU A 25 3.73 10.40 -0.90
C GLU A 25 2.93 11.35 0.02
N LEU A 26 1.77 10.91 0.50
CA LEU A 26 1.00 11.59 1.55
C LEU A 26 1.55 11.35 2.97
N GLY A 27 2.62 10.57 3.12
CA GLY A 27 3.24 10.25 4.41
C GLY A 27 2.53 9.15 5.20
N LEU A 28 1.60 8.41 4.58
CA LEU A 28 0.88 7.32 5.22
C LEU A 28 1.77 6.07 5.31
N LYS A 29 1.59 5.27 6.37
CA LYS A 29 2.23 3.96 6.49
C LYS A 29 1.44 2.95 5.63
N VAL A 30 2.00 2.57 4.49
CA VAL A 30 1.35 1.74 3.47
C VAL A 30 1.97 0.34 3.37
N ILE A 31 1.13 -0.69 3.32
CA ILE A 31 1.54 -2.04 2.92
C ILE A 31 0.84 -2.41 1.60
N LEU A 32 1.61 -2.92 0.64
CA LEU A 32 1.10 -3.48 -0.61
C LEU A 32 1.27 -5.01 -0.57
N LEU A 33 0.19 -5.70 -0.90
CA LEU A 33 0.13 -7.16 -0.98
C LEU A 33 -0.14 -7.57 -2.43
N GLU A 34 0.67 -8.48 -2.96
CA GLU A 34 0.49 -9.11 -4.27
C GLU A 34 0.41 -10.62 -4.07
N ALA A 35 -0.35 -11.33 -4.92
CA ALA A 35 -0.66 -12.74 -4.74
C ALA A 35 0.44 -13.69 -5.27
N ASN A 36 1.51 -13.16 -5.85
CA ASN A 36 2.60 -13.90 -6.48
C ASN A 36 3.88 -13.87 -5.64
#